data_AF-A0A661BWU6-F1
#
_entry.id   AF-A0A661BWU6-F1
#
_cell.length_a   1.000
_cell.length_b   1.000
_cell.length_c   1.000
_cell.angle_alpha   90.00
_cell.angle_beta   90.00
_cell.angle_gamma   90.00
#
_symmetry.space_group_name_H-M   'P 1'
#
loop_
_entity.id
_entity.type
_entity.pdbx_description
1 polymer ?
#
loop_
_entity_poly.entity_id
_entity_poly.type
_entity_poly.pdbx_seq_one_letter_code
_entity_poly.pdbx_strand_id
1 'polypeptide(L)'
;MDGIDAALVDLSSSQPRLVASYNQPWPKDIQQALIKARDIPDSELDTLTELDIQTAEIFAQACFNLLKNRHYTNRDITAIGNHGQTIRHRPDIQNPFSLQIGNATKLAELTGIDVISDFRT
;
A
#
# COMPACT_ATOMS: atom_id res chain seq x y z
N MET A 1 10.94 -6.34 -6.08
CA MET A 1 9.91 -6.07 -5.06
C MET A 1 10.49 -6.55 -3.75
N ASP A 2 11.08 -5.62 -3.02
CA ASP A 2 12.00 -5.81 -1.90
C ASP A 2 11.31 -5.68 -0.54
N GLY A 3 10.25 -4.88 -0.44
CA GLY A 3 9.41 -4.79 0.76
C GLY A 3 8.27 -3.78 0.60
N ILE A 4 7.63 -3.47 1.73
CA ILE A 4 6.71 -2.34 1.88
C ILE A 4 7.40 -1.32 2.79
N ASP A 5 7.59 -0.11 2.29
CA ASP A 5 8.10 1.00 3.08
C ASP A 5 6.94 1.77 3.71
N ALA A 6 6.99 1.93 5.03
CA ALA A 6 6.05 2.72 5.80
C ALA A 6 6.80 3.84 6.52
N ALA A 7 6.29 5.07 6.42
CA ALA A 7 6.88 6.25 7.06
C ALA A 7 5.82 7.02 7.85
N LEU A 8 6.13 7.32 9.10
CA LEU A 8 5.36 8.23 9.93
C LEU A 8 5.97 9.62 9.79
N VAL A 9 5.19 10.56 9.26
CA VAL A 9 5.66 11.91 8.95
C VAL A 9 4.80 12.92 9.70
N ASP A 10 5.46 13.86 10.35
CA ASP A 10 4.83 15.02 10.96
C ASP A 10 4.86 16.18 9.94
N LEU A 11 3.67 16.63 9.56
CA LEU A 11 3.43 17.69 8.59
C LEU A 11 2.85 18.95 9.25
N SER A 12 2.95 19.09 10.58
CA SER A 12 2.44 20.27 11.31
C SER A 12 3.23 21.55 11.03
N SER A 13 4.42 21.44 10.43
CA SER A 13 5.29 22.56 10.06
C SER A 13 5.50 22.62 8.54
N SER A 14 6.08 23.73 8.05
CA SER A 14 6.37 23.91 6.62
C SER A 14 7.39 22.91 6.07
N GLN A 15 8.24 22.34 6.93
CA GLN A 15 9.15 21.26 6.54
C GLN A 15 8.63 19.92 7.08
N PRO A 16 8.42 18.91 6.21
CA PRO A 16 8.08 17.56 6.65
C PRO A 16 9.16 16.98 7.56
N ARG A 17 8.75 16.40 8.69
CA ARG A 17 9.66 15.74 9.63
C ARG A 17 9.37 14.25 9.68
N LEU A 18 10.37 13.44 9.34
CA LEU A 18 10.29 11.98 9.50
C LEU A 18 10.34 11.63 11.00
N VAL A 19 9.28 11.03 11.52
CA VAL A 19 9.17 10.59 12.91
C VAL A 19 9.65 9.14 13.05
N ALA A 20 9.30 8.29 12.10
CA ALA A 20 9.66 6.89 12.09
C ALA A 20 9.61 6.32 10.67
N SER A 21 10.39 5.28 10.42
CA SER A 21 10.29 4.45 9.22
C SER A 21 10.31 2.98 9.60
N TYR A 22 9.66 2.16 8.78
CA TYR A 22 9.62 0.72 8.90
C TYR A 22 9.60 0.08 7.52
N ASN A 23 10.36 -0.99 7.34
CA ASN A 23 10.31 -1.81 6.13
C ASN A 23 9.72 -3.17 6.51
N GLN A 24 8.57 -3.48 5.93
CA GLN A 24 7.89 -4.76 6.08
C GLN A 24 8.32 -5.68 4.93
N PRO A 25 8.95 -6.84 5.20
CA PRO A 25 9.21 -7.80 4.15
C PRO A 25 7.90 -8.42 3.65
N TRP A 26 7.84 -8.69 2.35
CA TRP A 26 6.76 -9.48 1.77
C TRP A 26 6.83 -10.94 2.25
N PRO A 27 5.69 -11.56 2.60
CA PRO A 27 5.59 -13.02 2.63
C PRO A 27 5.99 -13.62 1.28
N LYS A 28 6.76 -14.72 1.28
CA LYS A 28 7.39 -15.25 0.06
C LYS A 28 6.37 -15.67 -1.00
N ASP A 29 5.29 -16.29 -0.57
CA ASP A 29 4.16 -16.71 -1.40
C ASP A 29 3.45 -15.51 -2.04
N ILE A 30 3.16 -14.48 -1.26
CA ILE A 30 2.53 -13.25 -1.75
C ILE A 30 3.45 -12.51 -2.71
N GLN A 31 4.75 -12.40 -2.38
CA GLN A 31 5.74 -11.80 -3.28
C GLN A 31 5.77 -12.51 -4.64
N GLN A 32 5.75 -13.84 -4.65
CA GLN A 32 5.72 -14.63 -5.88
C GLN A 32 4.41 -14.42 -6.66
N ALA A 33 3.27 -14.35 -5.98
CA ALA A 33 1.98 -14.05 -6.59
C ALA A 33 1.97 -12.66 -7.24
N LEU A 34 2.49 -11.64 -6.54
CA LEU A 34 2.60 -10.27 -7.06
C LEU A 34 3.55 -10.18 -8.26
N ILE A 35 4.65 -10.94 -8.26
CA ILE A 35 5.54 -11.03 -9.43
C ILE A 35 4.78 -11.60 -10.62
N LYS A 36 4.09 -12.73 -10.45
CA LYS A 36 3.31 -13.36 -11.53
C LYS A 36 2.18 -12.47 -12.04
N ALA A 37 1.50 -11.75 -11.14
CA ALA A 37 0.41 -10.83 -11.48
C ALA A 37 0.82 -9.71 -12.46
N ARG A 38 2.11 -9.36 -12.52
CA ARG A 38 2.61 -8.37 -13.50
C ARG A 38 2.54 -8.85 -14.95
N ASP A 39 2.51 -10.15 -15.15
CA ASP A 39 2.65 -10.78 -16.46
C ASP A 39 1.37 -11.48 -16.93
N ILE A 40 0.32 -11.56 -16.10
CA ILE A 40 -0.96 -12.16 -16.52
C ILE A 40 -1.60 -11.34 -17.67
N PRO A 41 -2.40 -11.96 -18.54
CA PRO A 41 -3.16 -11.21 -19.54
C PRO A 41 -4.15 -10.22 -18.89
N ASP A 42 -4.45 -9.11 -19.57
CA ASP A 42 -5.42 -8.14 -19.05
C ASP A 42 -6.83 -8.74 -18.90
N SER A 43 -7.15 -9.78 -19.68
CA SER A 43 -8.38 -10.57 -19.55
C SER A 43 -8.50 -11.37 -18.25
N GLU A 44 -7.42 -11.49 -17.49
CA GLU A 44 -7.36 -12.25 -16.24
C GLU A 44 -7.20 -11.33 -15.01
N LEU A 45 -7.30 -10.00 -15.17
CA LEU A 45 -7.12 -9.07 -14.04
C LEU A 45 -8.12 -9.28 -12.90
N ASP A 46 -9.31 -9.81 -13.19
CA ASP A 46 -10.32 -10.15 -12.17
C ASP A 46 -9.82 -11.19 -11.15
N THR A 47 -8.80 -11.99 -11.50
CA THR A 47 -8.19 -12.96 -10.57
C THR A 47 -7.36 -12.29 -9.47
N LEU A 48 -7.13 -10.97 -9.54
CA LEU A 48 -6.33 -10.23 -8.57
C LEU A 48 -7.09 -9.87 -7.30
N THR A 49 -8.41 -10.08 -7.25
CA THR A 49 -9.28 -9.71 -6.12
C THR A 49 -8.79 -10.24 -4.76
N GLU A 50 -8.39 -11.51 -4.70
CA GLU A 50 -7.83 -12.10 -3.48
C GLU A 50 -6.48 -11.46 -3.12
N LEU A 51 -5.61 -11.27 -4.12
CA LEU A 51 -4.28 -10.69 -3.92
C LEU A 51 -4.36 -9.22 -3.52
N ASP A 52 -5.40 -8.49 -3.96
CA ASP A 52 -5.70 -7.11 -3.58
C ASP A 52 -6.00 -6.99 -2.08
N ILE A 53 -6.81 -7.91 -1.55
CA ILE A 53 -7.15 -7.98 -0.12
C ILE A 53 -5.94 -8.40 0.71
N GLN A 54 -5.24 -9.48 0.32
CA GLN A 54 -4.04 -9.95 1.03
C GLN A 54 -2.94 -8.87 1.07
N THR A 55 -2.81 -8.10 -0.02
CA THR A 55 -1.88 -6.96 -0.06
C THR A 55 -2.26 -5.89 0.96
N ALA A 56 -3.55 -5.56 1.10
CA ALA A 56 -4.03 -4.61 2.09
C ALA A 56 -3.77 -5.06 3.54
N GLU A 57 -3.92 -6.35 3.83
CA GLU A 57 -3.60 -6.93 5.14
C GLU A 57 -2.13 -6.76 5.51
N ILE A 58 -1.23 -6.95 4.53
CA ILE A 58 0.21 -6.76 4.74
C ILE A 58 0.55 -5.27 4.92
N PHE A 59 -0.13 -4.37 4.21
CA PHE A 59 0.02 -2.92 4.42
C PHE A 59 -0.45 -2.51 5.81
N ALA A 60 -1.59 -3.04 6.28
CA ALA A 60 -2.07 -2.79 7.63
C ALA A 60 -1.05 -3.28 8.67
N GLN A 61 -0.46 -4.46 8.45
CA GLN A 61 0.61 -4.99 9.30
C GLN A 61 1.85 -4.09 9.32
N ALA A 62 2.24 -3.50 8.18
CA ALA A 62 3.32 -2.52 8.11
C ALA A 62 3.00 -1.25 8.91
N CYS A 63 1.76 -0.74 8.83
CA CYS A 63 1.30 0.39 9.65
C CYS A 63 1.37 0.07 11.15
N PHE A 64 0.87 -1.09 11.57
CA PHE A 64 0.91 -1.48 12.98
C PHE A 64 2.35 -1.66 13.48
N ASN A 65 3.23 -2.24 12.68
CA ASN A 65 4.64 -2.41 13.05
C ASN A 65 5.40 -1.09 13.10
N LEU A 66 5.07 -0.13 12.23
CA LEU A 66 5.61 1.23 12.27
C LEU A 66 5.25 1.95 13.58
N LEU A 67 4.00 1.79 14.04
CA LEU A 67 3.51 2.40 15.28
C LEU A 67 3.89 1.61 16.55
N LYS A 68 4.30 0.34 16.40
CA LYS A 68 4.63 -0.53 17.53
C LYS A 68 5.77 0.05 18.38
N ASN A 69 5.58 0.02 19.70
CA ASN A 69 6.49 0.61 20.69
C ASN A 69 6.74 2.11 20.50
N ARG A 70 5.90 2.78 19.71
CA ARG A 70 5.82 4.23 19.65
C ARG A 70 4.61 4.65 20.48
N HIS A 71 4.65 5.83 21.09
CA HIS A 71 3.52 6.37 21.85
C HIS A 71 2.40 6.91 20.95
N TYR A 72 2.21 6.30 19.77
CA TYR A 72 1.19 6.66 18.80
C TYR A 72 0.21 5.51 18.62
N THR A 73 -1.05 5.87 18.50
CA THR A 73 -2.18 5.00 18.19
C THR A 73 -2.78 5.41 16.85
N ASN A 74 -3.71 4.62 16.32
CA ASN A 74 -4.42 4.99 15.10
C ASN A 74 -5.14 6.35 15.20
N ARG A 75 -5.60 6.75 16.39
CA ARG A 75 -6.26 8.04 16.64
C ARG A 75 -5.32 9.24 16.51
N ASP A 76 -4.01 9.03 16.60
CA ASP A 76 -3.01 10.07 16.44
C ASP A 76 -2.62 10.28 14.97
N ILE A 77 -3.09 9.41 14.07
CA ILE A 77 -2.77 9.45 12.64
C ILE A 77 -3.95 10.08 11.89
N THR A 78 -3.68 11.18 11.19
CA THR A 78 -4.70 11.87 10.39
C THR A 78 -5.16 11.03 9.20
N ALA A 79 -4.22 10.44 8.45
CA ALA A 79 -4.52 9.61 7.29
C ALA A 79 -3.33 8.72 6.93
N ILE A 80 -3.59 7.65 6.18
CA ILE A 80 -2.59 6.84 5.48
C ILE A 80 -2.57 7.28 4.02
N GLY A 81 -1.39 7.65 3.50
CA GLY A 81 -1.16 7.74 2.07
C GLY A 81 -0.70 6.40 1.52
N ASN A 82 -1.54 5.68 0.80
CA ASN A 82 -1.24 4.37 0.25
C ASN A 82 -1.07 4.42 -1.28
N HIS A 83 0.18 4.29 -1.74
CA HIS A 83 0.46 4.18 -3.18
C HIS A 83 -0.10 2.89 -3.78
N GLY A 84 -0.16 1.81 -3.01
CA GLY A 84 -0.48 0.48 -3.53
C GLY A 84 0.72 -0.22 -4.18
N GLN A 85 0.53 -1.48 -4.54
CA GLN A 85 1.49 -2.28 -5.30
C GLN A 85 1.12 -2.22 -6.79
N THR A 86 2.02 -1.70 -7.62
CA THR A 86 1.77 -1.57 -9.06
C THR A 86 1.76 -2.95 -9.74
N ILE A 87 0.68 -3.21 -10.49
CA ILE A 87 0.48 -4.39 -11.33
C ILE A 87 0.58 -4.03 -12.81
N ARG A 88 0.02 -2.88 -13.23
CA ARG A 88 0.18 -2.33 -14.58
C ARG A 88 0.61 -0.87 -14.51
N HIS A 89 1.47 -0.50 -15.43
CA HIS A 89 1.80 0.89 -15.70
C HIS A 89 2.04 1.02 -17.20
N ARG A 90 1.14 1.74 -17.88
CA ARG A 90 1.12 1.90 -19.34
C ARG A 90 0.90 3.38 -19.67
N PRO A 91 1.90 4.24 -19.43
CA PRO A 91 1.79 5.67 -19.72
C PRO A 91 1.84 5.96 -21.23
N ASP A 92 2.47 5.09 -22.02
CA ASP A 92 2.83 5.36 -23.43
C ASP A 92 1.82 4.83 -24.45
N ILE A 93 0.64 4.36 -24.01
CA ILE A 93 -0.41 3.86 -24.91
C ILE A 93 -1.46 4.94 -25.20
N GLN A 94 -2.32 4.73 -26.20
CA GLN A 94 -3.32 5.72 -26.63
C GLN A 94 -4.22 6.22 -25.48
N ASN A 95 -4.62 5.33 -24.58
CA ASN A 95 -5.36 5.65 -23.36
C ASN A 95 -4.51 5.23 -22.15
N PRO A 96 -3.65 6.12 -21.62
CA PRO A 96 -2.75 5.80 -20.52
C PRO A 96 -3.50 5.32 -19.28
N PHE A 97 -2.95 4.33 -18.60
CA PHE A 97 -3.48 3.90 -17.29
C PHE A 97 -2.39 3.33 -16.39
N SER A 98 -2.69 3.32 -15.11
CA SER A 98 -1.96 2.55 -14.11
C SER A 98 -2.95 1.71 -13.30
N LEU A 99 -2.51 0.54 -12.85
CA LEU A 99 -3.26 -0.29 -11.92
C LEU A 99 -2.38 -0.61 -10.73
N GLN A 100 -2.83 -0.18 -9.56
CA GLN A 100 -2.27 -0.57 -8.27
C GLN A 100 -3.28 -1.43 -7.52
N ILE A 101 -2.78 -2.40 -6.74
CA ILE A 101 -3.58 -3.19 -5.81
C ILE A 101 -3.11 -2.95 -4.36
N GLY A 102 -3.89 -3.44 -3.41
CA GLY A 102 -3.79 -3.11 -1.99
C GLY A 102 -5.03 -2.34 -1.57
N ASN A 103 -6.15 -3.07 -1.50
CA ASN A 103 -7.49 -2.57 -1.26
C ASN A 103 -7.56 -1.48 -0.17
N ALA A 104 -7.84 -0.25 -0.59
CA ALA A 104 -7.83 0.90 0.33
C ALA A 104 -8.95 0.83 1.37
N THR A 105 -10.14 0.36 0.98
CA THR A 105 -11.27 0.18 1.90
C THR A 105 -10.93 -0.83 2.99
N LYS A 106 -10.32 -1.97 2.61
CA LYS A 106 -9.90 -2.98 3.58
C LYS A 106 -8.79 -2.46 4.49
N LEU A 107 -7.82 -1.72 3.94
CA LEU A 107 -6.76 -1.09 4.74
C LEU A 107 -7.34 -0.10 5.77
N ALA A 108 -8.33 0.71 5.37
CA ALA A 108 -9.02 1.63 6.26
C ALA A 108 -9.79 0.89 7.36
N GLU A 109 -10.53 -0.16 7.00
CA GLU A 109 -11.25 -1.03 7.94
C GLU A 109 -10.30 -1.66 8.98
N LEU A 110 -9.19 -2.23 8.52
CA LEU A 110 -8.22 -2.91 9.38
C LEU A 110 -7.53 -1.94 10.35
N THR A 111 -7.12 -0.77 9.86
CA THR A 111 -6.34 0.20 10.66
C THR A 111 -7.21 1.13 11.50
N GLY A 112 -8.46 1.35 11.09
CA GLY A 112 -9.34 2.39 11.64
C GLY A 112 -8.80 3.80 11.34
N ILE A 113 -8.05 3.98 10.26
CA ILE A 113 -7.48 5.25 9.81
C ILE A 113 -7.99 5.51 8.39
N ASP A 114 -8.31 6.76 8.08
CA ASP A 114 -8.68 7.16 6.72
C ASP A 114 -7.52 6.88 5.75
N VAL A 115 -7.83 6.26 4.61
CA VAL A 115 -6.83 5.92 3.58
C VAL A 115 -7.06 6.77 2.34
N ILE A 116 -6.05 7.55 1.98
CA ILE A 116 -5.96 8.20 0.67
C ILE A 116 -5.10 7.31 -0.21
N SER A 117 -5.63 6.93 -1.37
CA SER A 117 -4.95 6.01 -2.28
C SER A 117 -5.18 6.43 -3.73
N ASP A 118 -4.71 5.61 -4.66
CA ASP A 118 -4.97 5.79 -6.09
C ASP A 118 -4.40 7.09 -6.67
N PHE A 119 -3.18 7.44 -6.26
CA PHE A 119 -2.54 8.71 -6.63
C PHE A 119 -2.15 8.84 -8.11
N ARG A 120 -2.27 7.77 -8.91
CA ARG A 120 -1.77 7.72 -10.30
C ARG A 120 -2.86 7.67 -11.36
N THR A 121 -4.12 7.52 -10.96
CA THR A 121 -5.20 7.06 -11.82
C THR A 121 -6.29 8.12 -11.97
#